data_AF-A0A8J8E9V3-F1
#
_entry.id   AF-A0A8J8E9V3-F1
#
_cell.length_a   1.000
_cell.length_b   1.000
_cell.length_c   1.000
_cell.angle_alpha   90.00
_cell.angle_beta   90.00
_cell.angle_gamma   90.00
#
_symmetry.space_group_name_H-M   'P 1'
#
loop_
_entity.id
_entity.type
_entity.pdbx_description
1 polymer ?
#
loop_
_entity_poly.entity_id
_entity_poly.type
_entity_poly.pdbx_seq_one_letter_code
_entity_poly.pdbx_strand_id
1 'polypeptide(L)'
;MDVKVYNLSPDFARKVLDDIERYGIVAVDVENRVSLLDDMLKSDGEKLKYAREKVKEGNVDKAVLVVRDGTGTLVINVENVVEIRVELGEYEELLREAGVIE
;
A
#
# COMPACT_ATOMS: atom_id res chain seq x y z
N MET A 1 19.98 6.05 10.68
CA MET A 1 18.54 5.81 10.57
C MET A 1 18.35 4.50 9.85
N ASP A 2 17.81 3.51 10.55
CA ASP A 2 17.59 2.17 10.02
C ASP A 2 16.29 2.14 9.22
N VAL A 3 16.39 1.77 7.95
CA VAL A 3 15.23 1.49 7.10
C VAL A 3 15.00 -0.01 7.13
N LYS A 4 13.82 -0.45 7.54
CA LYS A 4 13.43 -1.86 7.48
C LYS A 4 12.47 -2.07 6.33
N VAL A 5 12.72 -3.11 5.54
CA VAL A 5 11.85 -3.48 4.41
C VAL A 5 11.36 -4.89 4.65
N TYR A 6 10.04 -5.04 4.63
CA TYR A 6 9.36 -6.30 4.85
C TYR A 6 8.62 -6.69 3.58
N ASN A 7 8.92 -7.87 3.03
CA ASN A 7 8.20 -8.37 1.88
C ASN A 7 6.86 -8.94 2.35
N LEU A 8 5.78 -8.53 1.67
CA LEU A 8 4.45 -9.03 1.92
C LEU A 8 3.99 -9.89 0.75
N SER A 9 3.21 -10.93 1.04
CA SER A 9 2.59 -11.72 0.00
C SER A 9 1.59 -10.88 -0.79
N PRO A 10 1.51 -11.03 -2.13
CA PRO A 10 0.51 -10.33 -2.96
C PRO A 10 -0.93 -10.52 -2.46
N ASP A 11 -1.25 -11.73 -2.00
CA ASP A 11 -2.56 -12.08 -1.45
C ASP A 11 -2.86 -11.32 -0.15
N PHE A 12 -1.85 -11.22 0.73
CA PHE A 12 -1.96 -10.45 1.96
C PHE A 12 -2.13 -8.96 1.68
N ALA A 13 -1.37 -8.40 0.72
CA ALA A 13 -1.49 -7.01 0.32
C ALA A 13 -2.89 -6.65 -0.22
N ARG A 14 -3.50 -7.56 -1.00
CA ARG A 14 -4.89 -7.43 -1.47
C ARG A 14 -5.87 -7.36 -0.30
N LYS A 15 -5.74 -8.28 0.66
CA LYS A 15 -6.58 -8.33 1.85
C LYS A 15 -6.41 -7.05 2.69
N VAL A 16 -5.18 -6.68 2.98
CA VAL A 16 -4.84 -5.51 3.77
C VAL A 16 -5.37 -4.24 3.14
N LEU A 17 -5.30 -4.08 1.81
CA LEU A 17 -5.80 -2.88 1.14
C LEU A 17 -7.32 -2.70 1.30
N ASP A 18 -8.08 -3.78 1.45
CA ASP A 18 -9.52 -3.73 1.70
C ASP A 18 -9.81 -3.19 3.11
N ASP A 19 -9.01 -3.61 4.11
CA ASP A 19 -9.14 -3.24 5.52
C ASP A 19 -8.15 -2.15 5.99
N ILE A 20 -7.46 -1.47 5.07
CA ILE A 20 -6.28 -0.63 5.36
C ILE A 20 -6.59 0.55 6.29
N GLU A 21 -7.85 0.99 6.31
CA GLU A 21 -8.38 2.06 7.16
C GLU A 21 -8.22 1.75 8.66
N ARG A 22 -8.11 0.46 9.02
CA ARG A 22 -7.91 0.01 10.41
C ARG A 22 -6.50 0.29 10.94
N TYR A 23 -5.52 0.50 10.07
CA TYR A 23 -4.12 0.71 10.46
C TYR A 23 -3.72 2.18 10.53
N GLY A 24 -4.70 3.09 10.63
CA GLY A 24 -4.46 4.53 10.73
C GLY A 24 -3.76 5.10 9.50
N ILE A 25 -4.51 5.27 8.41
CA ILE A 25 -4.00 5.86 7.15
C ILE A 25 -3.58 7.32 7.40
N VAL A 26 -2.31 7.62 7.13
CA VAL A 26 -1.75 8.98 7.20
C VAL A 26 -1.85 9.67 5.85
N ALA A 27 -1.52 8.97 4.77
CA ALA A 27 -1.57 9.47 3.40
C ALA A 27 -1.68 8.32 2.41
N VAL A 28 -2.29 8.61 1.26
CA VAL A 28 -2.36 7.69 0.12
C VAL A 28 -1.80 8.38 -1.11
N ASP A 29 -0.91 7.69 -1.80
CA ASP A 29 -0.39 8.11 -3.08
C ASP A 29 -0.48 6.98 -4.10
N VAL A 30 -0.81 7.34 -5.33
CA VAL A 30 -0.89 6.39 -6.44
C VAL A 30 -0.23 7.04 -7.64
N GLU A 31 0.68 6.32 -8.27
CA GLU A 31 1.35 6.73 -9.49
C GLU A 31 0.99 5.73 -10.59
N ASN A 32 0.34 6.18 -11.66
CA ASN A 32 0.10 5.37 -12.84
C ASN A 32 1.00 5.83 -13.99
N ARG A 33 1.95 4.99 -14.37
CA ARG A 33 2.93 5.30 -15.44
C ARG A 33 2.34 5.29 -16.84
N VAL A 34 1.11 4.80 -17.00
CA VAL A 34 0.44 4.62 -18.29
C VAL A 34 -0.68 5.64 -18.49
N SER A 35 -1.16 6.28 -17.42
CA SER A 35 -2.30 7.21 -17.50
C SER A 35 -2.18 8.29 -16.45
N LEU A 36 -2.51 9.53 -16.82
CA LEU A 36 -2.56 10.69 -15.91
C LEU A 36 -3.81 10.69 -15.01
N LEU A 37 -4.49 9.55 -14.88
CA LEU A 37 -5.72 9.46 -14.09
C LEU A 37 -5.43 9.65 -12.60
N ASP A 38 -4.24 9.27 -12.13
CA ASP A 38 -3.82 9.54 -10.75
C ASP A 38 -3.71 11.03 -10.42
N ASP A 39 -3.24 11.85 -11.38
CA ASP A 39 -3.11 13.30 -11.24
C ASP A 39 -4.48 13.99 -11.04
N MET A 40 -5.56 13.34 -11.48
CA MET A 40 -6.94 13.80 -11.28
C MET A 40 -7.52 13.42 -9.91
N LEU A 41 -6.91 12.48 -9.17
CA LEU A 41 -7.40 12.01 -7.87
C LEU A 41 -6.94 12.97 -6.77
N LYS A 42 -7.86 13.82 -6.29
CA LYS A 42 -7.51 14.91 -5.38
C LYS A 42 -7.56 14.54 -3.90
N SER A 43 -8.24 13.45 -3.56
CA SER A 43 -8.46 13.04 -2.17
C SER A 43 -7.91 11.63 -1.92
N ASP A 44 -7.40 11.39 -0.72
CA ASP A 44 -6.89 10.06 -0.30
C ASP A 44 -7.95 8.97 -0.46
N GLY A 45 -9.22 9.28 -0.23
CA GLY A 45 -10.34 8.34 -0.45
C GLY A 45 -10.53 7.94 -1.92
N GLU A 46 -10.35 8.87 -2.86
CA GLU A 46 -10.42 8.57 -4.30
C GLU A 46 -9.22 7.74 -4.75
N LYS A 47 -8.02 8.12 -4.29
CA LYS A 47 -6.79 7.38 -4.51
C LYS A 47 -6.88 5.96 -3.96
N LEU A 48 -7.42 5.79 -2.75
CA LEU A 48 -7.62 4.48 -2.14
C LEU A 48 -8.63 3.63 -2.91
N LYS A 49 -9.74 4.22 -3.34
CA LYS A 49 -10.73 3.52 -4.16
C LYS A 49 -10.10 3.04 -5.47
N TYR A 50 -9.38 3.91 -6.16
CA TYR A 50 -8.68 3.57 -7.39
C TYR A 50 -7.63 2.47 -7.17
N ALA A 51 -6.85 2.56 -6.10
CA ALA A 51 -5.89 1.54 -5.69
C ALA A 51 -6.56 0.17 -5.47
N ARG A 52 -7.68 0.13 -4.74
CA ARG A 52 -8.48 -1.08 -4.49
C ARG A 52 -8.98 -1.70 -5.80
N GLU A 53 -9.48 -0.90 -6.73
CA GLU A 53 -9.90 -1.39 -8.05
C GLU A 53 -8.72 -2.00 -8.81
N LYS A 54 -7.58 -1.31 -8.89
CA LYS A 54 -6.40 -1.81 -9.61
C LYS A 54 -5.84 -3.09 -9.01
N VAL A 55 -5.79 -3.20 -7.70
CA VAL A 55 -5.29 -4.41 -7.01
C VAL A 55 -6.24 -5.60 -7.13
N LYS A 56 -7.55 -5.36 -7.29
CA LYS A 56 -8.58 -6.38 -7.55
C LYS A 56 -8.59 -6.85 -9.00
N GLU A 57 -8.49 -5.93 -9.96
CA GLU A 57 -8.51 -6.24 -11.39
C GLU A 57 -7.16 -6.75 -11.91
N GLY A 58 -6.06 -6.23 -11.38
CA GLY A 58 -4.71 -6.45 -11.88
C GLY A 58 -3.91 -7.50 -11.10
N ASN A 59 -2.74 -7.83 -11.64
CA ASN A 59 -1.76 -8.67 -10.98
C ASN A 59 -0.88 -7.84 -10.04
N VAL A 60 -0.81 -8.22 -8.77
CA VAL A 60 0.13 -7.60 -7.82
C VAL A 60 1.48 -8.27 -7.98
N ASP A 61 2.43 -7.56 -8.60
CA ASP A 61 3.79 -8.08 -8.85
C ASP A 61 4.65 -8.05 -7.59
N LYS A 62 4.44 -7.02 -6.75
CA LYS A 62 5.24 -6.81 -5.56
C LYS A 62 4.43 -6.07 -4.50
N ALA A 63 4.57 -6.51 -3.26
CA ALA A 63 4.09 -5.79 -2.09
C ALA A 63 5.18 -5.76 -1.02
N VAL A 64 5.51 -4.58 -0.52
CA VAL A 64 6.50 -4.40 0.54
C VAL A 64 6.01 -3.36 1.53
N LEU A 65 6.32 -3.55 2.81
CA LEU A 65 6.18 -2.53 3.83
C LEU A 65 7.55 -1.97 4.17
N VAL A 66 7.71 -0.66 3.99
CA VAL A 66 8.93 0.07 4.32
C VAL A 66 8.71 0.82 5.61
N VAL A 67 9.43 0.48 6.66
CA VAL A 67 9.35 1.18 7.95
C VAL A 67 10.52 2.13 8.08
N ARG A 68 10.21 3.43 8.23
CA ARG A 68 11.18 4.51 8.40
C ARG A 68 10.61 5.56 9.33
N ASP A 69 11.43 6.02 10.28
CA ASP A 69 11.06 7.13 11.20
C ASP A 69 9.78 6.88 12.04
N GLY A 70 9.46 5.61 12.30
CA GLY A 70 8.23 5.25 13.04
C GLY A 70 6.96 5.29 12.18
N THR A 71 7.08 5.43 10.86
CA THR A 71 5.97 5.32 9.91
C THR A 71 6.20 4.12 8.99
N GLY A 72 5.13 3.38 8.69
CA GLY A 72 5.17 2.28 7.73
C GLY A 72 4.55 2.70 6.40
N THR A 73 5.31 2.64 5.31
CA THR A 73 4.80 2.87 3.96
C THR A 73 4.59 1.53 3.27
N LEU A 74 3.34 1.16 3.04
CA LEU A 74 2.95 0.01 2.24
C LEU A 74 3.08 0.39 0.76
N VAL A 75 3.96 -0.29 0.03
CA VAL A 75 4.18 -0.09 -1.40
C VAL A 75 3.69 -1.33 -2.15
N ILE A 76 2.72 -1.14 -3.04
CA ILE A 76 2.15 -2.20 -3.88
C ILE A 76 2.36 -1.81 -5.34
N ASN A 77 2.97 -2.70 -6.11
CA ASN A 77 3.10 -2.57 -7.56
C ASN A 77 2.11 -3.51 -8.26
N VAL A 78 1.32 -2.95 -9.17
CA VAL A 78 0.33 -3.65 -9.96
C VAL A 78 0.70 -3.55 -11.44
N GLU A 79 0.81 -4.70 -12.09
CA GLU A 79 1.18 -4.89 -13.49
C GLU A 79 2.44 -4.10 -13.94
N ASN A 80 3.35 -3.77 -13.02
CA ASN A 80 4.50 -2.87 -13.22
C ASN A 80 4.15 -1.47 -13.77
N VAL A 81 2.87 -1.07 -13.69
CA VAL A 81 2.37 0.19 -14.26
C VAL A 81 1.74 1.10 -13.21
N VAL A 82 1.10 0.53 -12.18
CA VAL A 82 0.55 1.29 -11.06
C VAL A 82 1.36 1.01 -9.81
N GLU A 83 1.91 2.06 -9.20
CA GLU A 83 2.50 2.00 -7.87
C GLU A 83 1.57 2.68 -6.87
N ILE A 84 1.20 1.96 -5.83
CA ILE A 84 0.34 2.43 -4.75
C ILE A 84 1.22 2.53 -3.51
N ARG A 85 1.18 3.66 -2.83
CA ARG A 85 1.88 3.92 -1.57
C ARG A 85 0.87 4.34 -0.52
N VAL A 86 0.81 3.64 0.58
CA VAL A 86 -0.04 3.99 1.72
C VAL A 86 0.81 4.16 2.95
N GLU A 87 0.79 5.35 3.53
CA GLU A 87 1.47 5.64 4.80
C GLU A 87 0.55 5.27 5.97
N LEU A 88 1.09 4.48 6.90
CA LEU A 88 0.38 3.89 8.02
C LEU A 88 1.04 4.34 9.33
N GLY A 89 0.21 4.83 10.24
CA GLY A 89 0.60 5.09 11.62
C GLY A 89 0.74 3.80 12.43
N GLU A 90 -0.15 2.83 12.22
CA GLU A 90 -0.24 1.60 13.02
C GLU A 90 0.31 0.38 12.25
N TYR A 91 1.48 0.54 11.64
CA TYR A 91 2.10 -0.49 10.79
C TYR A 91 2.52 -1.78 11.53
N GLU A 92 2.69 -1.71 12.86
CA GLU A 92 3.06 -2.86 13.69
C GLU A 92 1.93 -3.91 13.73
N GLU A 93 0.66 -3.48 13.75
CA GLU A 93 -0.48 -4.40 13.73
C GLU A 93 -0.53 -5.17 12.41
N LEU A 94 -0.31 -4.48 11.29
CA LEU A 94 -0.20 -5.09 9.96
C LEU A 94 0.93 -6.14 9.91
N LEU A 95 2.11 -5.82 10.45
CA LEU A 95 3.24 -6.75 10.46
C LEU A 95 2.98 -8.00 11.31
N ARG A 96 2.26 -7.88 12.43
CA ARG A 96 1.84 -9.04 13.24
C ARG A 96 0.84 -9.91 12.49
N GLU A 97 -0.16 -9.30 11.84
CA GLU A 97 -1.12 -10.05 11.03
C GLU A 97 -0.50 -10.72 9.80
N ALA A 98 0.57 -10.12 9.26
CA ALA A 98 1.38 -10.71 8.20
C ALA A 98 2.24 -11.88 8.66
N GLY A 99 2.37 -12.11 9.97
CA GLY A 99 3.29 -13.10 10.55
C GLY A 99 4.76 -12.75 10.36
N VAL A 100 5.07 -11.47 10.18
CA VAL A 100 6.43 -10.98 9.92
C VAL A 100 7.16 -10.65 11.22
N ILE A 101 6.42 -10.22 12.24
CA ILE A 101 6.92 -9.97 13.59
C ILE A 101 6.01 -10.65 14.62
N GLU A 102 6.58 -11.03 15.76
CA GLU A 102 5.88 -11.65 16.91
C GLU A 102 5.35 -10.60 17.91
#